data_AF-A0A0L6W9P1-F1
#
_entry.id   AF-A0A0L6W9P1-F1
#
_cell.length_a   1.000
_cell.length_b   1.000
_cell.length_c   1.000
_cell.angle_alpha   90.00
_cell.angle_beta   90.00
_cell.angle_gamma   90.00
#
_symmetry.space_group_name_H-M   'P 1'
#
loop_
_entity.id
_entity.type
_entity.pdbx_description
1 polymer ?
#
loop_
_entity_poly.entity_id
_entity_poly.type
_entity_poly.pdbx_seq_one_letter_code
_entity_poly.pdbx_strand_id
1 'polypeptide(L)'
;MHSCSVLLINTNISTDAYSQLTIHSTDISAICFSGKFGFLSVFNMYNNCTHNMVLNDLSTYLSTSLHIAQPTPGNHMLWLGDFNRHHSLWESANNCHLNSPKDFVQPLLDMLMAYNMELALPPELPTFQSAGDRWTWPDNVWHTHSDVDPIISCDIVPSLCPSLADHLPIVTEVELPVPCTSSPPSKDFCQVD
;
A
#
# COMPACT_ATOMS: atom_id res chain seq x y z
N MET A 1 9.77 17.57 -11.37
CA MET A 1 8.71 16.56 -11.23
C MET A 1 8.40 16.45 -9.76
N HIS A 2 7.14 16.61 -9.35
CA HIS A 2 6.74 16.26 -7.98
C HIS A 2 6.46 14.76 -7.96
N SER A 3 7.08 14.05 -7.01
CA SER A 3 6.77 12.64 -6.73
C SER A 3 5.65 12.63 -5.71
N CYS A 4 4.53 11.97 -6.00
CA CYS A 4 3.42 11.86 -5.05
C CYS A 4 3.52 10.58 -4.20
N SER A 5 4.42 9.66 -4.56
CA SER A 5 4.70 8.44 -3.82
C SER A 5 6.20 8.32 -3.49
N VAL A 6 6.49 7.83 -2.30
CA VAL A 6 7.85 7.55 -1.81
C VAL A 6 7.84 6.33 -0.89
N LEU A 7 8.88 5.51 -0.96
CA LEU A 7 9.17 4.44 -0.01
C LEU A 7 10.47 4.77 0.71
N LEU A 8 10.41 4.77 2.05
CA LEU A 8 11.58 4.96 2.91
C LEU A 8 11.89 3.63 3.59
N ILE A 9 13.10 3.10 3.38
CA ILE A 9 13.52 1.81 3.90
C ILE A 9 14.49 2.01 5.05
N ASN A 10 14.24 1.31 6.15
CA ASN A 10 15.09 1.38 7.33
C ASN A 10 16.52 0.94 6.96
N THR A 11 17.52 1.73 7.34
CA THR A 11 18.94 1.46 7.05
C THR A 11 19.48 0.20 7.71
N ASN A 12 18.73 -0.36 8.68
CA ASN A 12 19.02 -1.65 9.28
C ASN A 12 18.70 -2.81 8.34
N ILE A 13 17.91 -2.64 7.28
CA ILE A 13 17.67 -3.70 6.31
C ILE A 13 18.82 -3.68 5.31
N SER A 14 19.45 -4.83 5.06
CA SER A 14 20.51 -4.93 4.07
C SER A 14 20.01 -4.49 2.69
N THR A 15 20.78 -3.66 1.99
CA THR A 15 20.47 -3.24 0.61
C THR A 15 20.50 -4.40 -0.38
N ASP A 16 21.12 -5.53 -0.01
CA ASP A 16 21.10 -6.75 -0.82
C ASP A 16 19.78 -7.55 -0.66
N ALA A 17 18.95 -7.18 0.32
CA ALA A 17 17.69 -7.88 0.61
C ALA A 17 16.53 -7.40 -0.27
N TYR A 18 16.69 -6.30 -1.02
CA TYR A 18 15.64 -5.76 -1.87
C TYR A 18 16.19 -5.09 -3.13
N SER A 19 15.34 -5.00 -4.15
CA SER A 19 15.59 -4.25 -5.37
C SER A 19 14.45 -3.27 -5.64
N GLN A 20 14.76 -2.16 -6.30
CA GLN A 20 13.72 -1.23 -6.75
C GLN A 20 13.03 -1.78 -8.00
N LEU A 21 11.69 -1.77 -8.00
CA LEU A 21 10.90 -2.05 -9.19
C LEU A 21 10.70 -0.74 -9.95
N THR A 22 11.26 -0.64 -11.15
CA THR A 22 11.18 0.59 -11.95
C THR A 22 9.86 0.63 -12.71
N ILE A 23 8.99 1.55 -12.30
CA ILE A 23 7.70 1.82 -12.95
C ILE A 23 7.75 3.25 -13.47
N HIS A 24 7.27 3.48 -14.70
CA HIS A 24 7.27 4.81 -15.31
C HIS A 24 6.11 5.68 -14.81
N SER A 25 6.06 5.92 -13.50
CA SER A 25 5.03 6.74 -12.85
C SER A 25 5.63 7.50 -11.66
N THR A 26 5.26 8.77 -11.49
CA THR A 26 5.66 9.58 -10.31
C THR A 26 4.80 9.32 -9.08
N ASP A 27 3.71 8.60 -9.29
CA ASP A 27 2.67 8.35 -8.30
C ASP A 27 2.74 6.90 -7.78
N ILE A 28 3.72 6.13 -8.26
CA ILE A 28 4.01 4.76 -7.80
C ILE A 28 5.48 4.67 -7.41
N SER A 29 5.74 4.19 -6.21
CA SER A 29 7.06 3.73 -5.80
C SER A 29 6.96 2.26 -5.41
N ALA A 30 7.92 1.46 -5.86
CA ALA A 30 7.84 0.02 -5.68
C ALA A 30 9.21 -0.61 -5.43
N ILE A 31 9.22 -1.63 -4.59
CA ILE A 31 10.40 -2.44 -4.25
C ILE A 31 10.01 -3.90 -4.18
N CYS A 32 10.98 -4.79 -4.33
CA CYS A 32 10.82 -6.22 -4.15
C CYS A 32 11.86 -6.73 -3.16
N PHE A 33 11.41 -7.22 -2.01
CA PHE A 33 12.24 -7.95 -1.07
C PHE A 33 12.42 -9.38 -1.54
N SER A 34 13.61 -9.94 -1.32
CA SER A 34 13.91 -11.33 -1.63
C SER A 34 14.70 -11.99 -0.51
N GLY A 35 14.44 -13.28 -0.29
CA GLY A 35 15.13 -14.05 0.74
C GLY A 35 14.69 -15.52 0.75
N LYS A 36 14.96 -16.21 1.86
CA LYS A 36 14.53 -17.61 2.03
C LYS A 36 13.00 -17.77 2.06
N PHE A 37 12.29 -16.70 2.37
CA PHE A 37 10.83 -16.60 2.35
C PHE A 37 10.26 -16.44 0.92
N GLY A 38 11.11 -16.38 -0.11
CA GLY A 38 10.69 -16.09 -1.48
C GLY A 38 10.79 -14.59 -1.76
N PHE A 39 9.73 -14.03 -2.35
CA PHE A 39 9.67 -12.63 -2.76
C PHE A 39 8.44 -11.93 -2.18
N LEU A 40 8.62 -10.67 -1.80
CA LEU A 40 7.55 -9.76 -1.44
C LEU A 40 7.73 -8.44 -2.18
N SER A 41 6.84 -8.16 -3.14
CA SER A 41 6.80 -6.85 -3.80
C SER A 41 5.86 -5.89 -3.07
N VAL A 42 6.31 -4.67 -2.82
CA VAL A 42 5.53 -3.61 -2.19
C VAL A 42 5.35 -2.49 -3.20
N PHE A 43 4.11 -2.10 -3.46
CA PHE A 43 3.73 -1.02 -4.35
C PHE A 43 3.02 0.05 -3.53
N ASN A 44 3.66 1.21 -3.34
CA ASN A 44 3.04 2.38 -2.74
C ASN A 44 2.47 3.27 -3.85
N MET A 45 1.17 3.55 -3.79
CA MET A 45 0.44 4.27 -4.83
C MET A 45 -0.28 5.50 -4.26
N TYR A 46 -0.25 6.59 -5.03
CA TYR A 46 -1.11 7.74 -4.83
C TYR A 46 -2.01 7.93 -6.05
N ASN A 47 -3.23 7.47 -5.99
CA ASN A 47 -4.17 7.58 -7.10
C ASN A 47 -4.96 8.90 -6.99
N ASN A 48 -5.00 9.66 -8.07
CA ASN A 48 -5.69 10.96 -8.10
C ASN A 48 -7.23 10.77 -8.10
N CYS A 49 -7.96 11.69 -7.46
CA CYS A 49 -9.42 11.72 -7.45
C CYS A 49 -10.06 11.86 -8.85
N THR A 50 -9.33 12.42 -9.82
CA THR A 50 -9.87 12.83 -11.14
C THR A 50 -9.54 11.90 -12.29
N HIS A 51 -8.64 10.92 -12.11
CA HIS A 51 -8.27 9.95 -13.14
C HIS A 51 -7.68 8.66 -12.57
N ASN A 52 -7.60 7.61 -13.39
CA ASN A 52 -7.04 6.29 -13.05
C ASN A 52 -5.64 6.01 -13.63
N MET A 53 -4.85 7.03 -13.97
CA MET A 53 -3.53 6.83 -14.60
C MET A 53 -2.63 5.86 -13.82
N VAL A 54 -2.61 5.97 -12.48
CA VAL A 54 -1.84 5.06 -11.60
C VAL A 54 -2.24 3.60 -11.76
N LEU A 55 -3.53 3.31 -11.86
CA LEU A 55 -4.02 1.94 -12.06
C LEU A 55 -3.61 1.42 -13.45
N ASN A 56 -3.64 2.28 -14.47
CA ASN A 56 -3.18 1.92 -15.82
C ASN A 56 -1.67 1.67 -15.86
N ASP A 57 -0.88 2.49 -15.17
CA ASP A 57 0.58 2.35 -15.05
C ASP A 57 0.95 1.04 -14.34
N LEU A 58 0.28 0.74 -13.22
CA LEU A 58 0.48 -0.52 -12.50
C LEU A 58 0.06 -1.72 -13.35
N SER A 59 -1.11 -1.66 -14.01
CA SER A 59 -1.59 -2.73 -14.90
C SER A 59 -0.63 -2.99 -16.06
N THR A 60 -0.11 -1.93 -16.67
CA THR A 60 0.91 -2.03 -17.74
C THR A 60 2.20 -2.66 -17.22
N TYR A 61 2.65 -2.26 -16.03
CA TYR A 61 3.83 -2.85 -15.41
C TYR A 61 3.62 -4.33 -15.11
N LEU A 62 2.54 -4.71 -14.46
CA LEU A 62 2.27 -6.10 -14.09
C LEU A 62 2.06 -6.97 -15.34
N SER A 63 1.37 -6.52 -16.37
CA SER A 63 1.19 -7.30 -17.61
C SER A 63 2.50 -7.63 -18.33
N THR A 64 3.54 -6.80 -18.17
CA THR A 64 4.84 -6.98 -18.83
C THR A 64 5.92 -7.56 -17.92
N SER A 65 5.80 -7.33 -16.60
CA SER A 65 6.85 -7.54 -15.62
C SER A 65 6.36 -8.32 -14.38
N LEU A 66 5.23 -9.03 -14.45
CA LEU A 66 4.73 -9.86 -13.34
C LEU A 66 5.79 -10.86 -12.86
N HIS A 67 6.56 -11.46 -13.77
CA HIS A 67 7.62 -12.41 -13.43
C HIS A 67 8.77 -11.80 -12.59
N ILE A 68 8.86 -10.47 -12.49
CA ILE A 68 9.79 -9.75 -11.62
C ILE A 68 9.11 -9.44 -10.28
N ALA A 69 7.87 -8.96 -10.31
CA ALA A 69 7.11 -8.60 -9.12
C ALA A 69 6.65 -9.81 -8.28
N GLN A 70 6.28 -10.89 -8.95
CA GLN A 70 5.78 -12.13 -8.38
C GLN A 70 6.34 -13.32 -9.19
N PRO A 71 7.64 -13.66 -9.01
CA PRO A 71 8.30 -14.66 -9.85
C PRO A 71 7.66 -16.06 -9.79
N THR A 72 7.07 -16.41 -8.65
CA THR A 72 6.36 -17.68 -8.46
C THR A 72 5.01 -17.44 -7.78
N PRO A 73 4.01 -18.33 -7.97
CA PRO A 73 2.67 -18.16 -7.38
C PRO A 73 2.64 -18.06 -5.84
N GLY A 74 3.66 -18.59 -5.15
CA GLY A 74 3.79 -18.47 -3.69
C GLY A 74 4.50 -17.20 -3.23
N ASN A 75 4.73 -16.23 -4.12
CA ASN A 75 5.28 -14.93 -3.76
C ASN A 75 4.17 -13.90 -3.57
N HIS A 76 4.46 -12.91 -2.74
CA HIS A 76 3.46 -11.98 -2.26
C HIS A 76 3.60 -10.62 -2.94
N MET A 77 2.48 -9.94 -3.14
CA MET A 77 2.46 -8.51 -3.43
C MET A 77 1.62 -7.80 -2.38
N LEU A 78 2.10 -6.65 -1.92
CA LEU A 78 1.36 -5.67 -1.12
C LEU A 78 1.15 -4.41 -1.95
N TRP A 79 -0.10 -3.98 -2.08
CA TRP A 79 -0.48 -2.72 -2.71
C TRP A 79 -1.04 -1.80 -1.63
N LEU A 80 -0.37 -0.68 -1.37
CA LEU A 80 -0.73 0.23 -0.30
C LEU A 80 -0.73 1.68 -0.77
N GLY A 81 -1.40 2.52 0.00
CA GLY A 81 -1.40 3.98 -0.18
C GLY A 81 -2.81 4.53 -0.34
N ASP A 82 -2.88 5.74 -0.88
CA ASP A 82 -4.11 6.48 -1.08
C ASP A 82 -4.70 6.15 -2.46
N PHE A 83 -5.82 5.44 -2.47
CA PHE A 83 -6.50 5.07 -3.71
C PHE A 83 -7.48 6.14 -4.18
N ASN A 84 -7.91 7.08 -3.32
CA ASN A 84 -8.98 8.04 -3.58
C ASN A 84 -10.19 7.43 -4.31
N ARG A 85 -10.55 6.19 -3.96
CA ARG A 85 -11.74 5.50 -4.46
C ARG A 85 -12.61 5.11 -3.28
N HIS A 86 -13.89 5.36 -3.42
CA HIS A 86 -14.90 4.98 -2.44
C HIS A 86 -15.75 3.87 -3.03
N HIS A 87 -15.94 2.81 -2.27
CA HIS A 87 -16.80 1.70 -2.66
C HIS A 87 -17.36 1.03 -1.41
N SER A 88 -18.58 0.50 -1.51
CA SER A 88 -19.26 -0.18 -0.41
C SER A 88 -18.58 -1.47 0.09
N LEU A 89 -17.46 -1.88 -0.51
CA LEU A 89 -16.67 -3.03 -0.05
C LEU A 89 -15.77 -2.66 1.15
N TRP A 90 -15.35 -1.40 1.25
CA TRP A 90 -14.51 -0.89 2.33
C TRP A 90 -15.17 0.30 3.02
N GLU A 91 -15.76 1.22 2.26
CA GLU A 91 -16.39 2.43 2.79
C GLU A 91 -17.62 2.12 3.67
N SER A 92 -17.86 2.98 4.68
CA SER A 92 -19.03 2.86 5.55
C SER A 92 -20.33 2.97 4.77
N ALA A 93 -21.35 2.20 5.15
CA ALA A 93 -22.69 2.30 4.57
C ALA A 93 -23.30 3.71 4.65
N ASN A 94 -22.91 4.49 5.68
CA ASN A 94 -23.33 5.89 5.84
C ASN A 94 -22.73 6.83 4.77
N ASN A 95 -21.63 6.41 4.16
CA ASN A 95 -20.88 7.12 3.13
C ASN A 95 -21.19 6.60 1.72
N CYS A 96 -22.26 5.82 1.53
CA CYS A 96 -22.61 5.26 0.21
C CYS A 96 -22.82 6.33 -0.89
N HIS A 97 -23.17 7.55 -0.50
CA HIS A 97 -23.30 8.70 -1.38
C HIS A 97 -21.96 9.20 -1.95
N LEU A 98 -20.83 8.79 -1.35
CA LEU A 98 -19.47 9.09 -1.81
C LEU A 98 -18.93 8.05 -2.78
N ASN A 99 -19.63 6.92 -2.98
CA ASN A 99 -19.21 5.84 -3.87
C ASN A 99 -18.75 6.40 -5.22
N SER A 100 -17.54 6.04 -5.62
CA SER A 100 -16.96 6.49 -6.87
C SER A 100 -17.79 5.99 -8.05
N PRO A 101 -17.91 6.78 -9.14
CA PRO A 101 -18.54 6.31 -10.36
C PRO A 101 -17.91 5.01 -10.85
N LYS A 102 -18.70 4.16 -11.51
CA LYS A 102 -18.25 2.84 -11.96
C LYS A 102 -16.96 2.91 -12.78
N ASP A 103 -16.85 3.85 -13.72
CA ASP A 103 -15.67 4.00 -14.59
C ASP A 103 -14.39 4.35 -13.81
N PHE A 104 -14.53 4.87 -12.59
CA PHE A 104 -13.41 5.22 -11.71
C PHE A 104 -12.99 4.07 -10.80
N VAL A 105 -13.94 3.28 -10.29
CA VAL A 105 -13.64 2.21 -9.32
C VAL A 105 -13.48 0.84 -9.97
N GLN A 106 -14.16 0.57 -11.09
CA GLN A 106 -14.13 -0.73 -11.76
C GLN A 106 -12.71 -1.16 -12.15
N PRO A 107 -11.82 -0.28 -12.68
CA PRO A 107 -10.45 -0.70 -12.98
C PRO A 107 -9.68 -1.21 -11.77
N LEU A 108 -9.91 -0.63 -10.57
CA LEU A 108 -9.32 -1.13 -9.34
C LEU A 108 -9.89 -2.52 -8.99
N LEU A 109 -11.23 -2.68 -9.02
CA LEU A 109 -11.88 -3.96 -8.73
C LEU A 109 -11.43 -5.07 -9.68
N ASP A 110 -11.28 -4.76 -10.96
CA ASP A 110 -10.81 -5.71 -11.98
C ASP A 110 -9.37 -6.16 -11.68
N MET A 111 -8.49 -5.24 -11.26
CA MET A 111 -7.14 -5.58 -10.84
C MET A 111 -7.12 -6.41 -9.56
N LEU A 112 -7.90 -6.03 -8.55
CA LEU A 112 -7.97 -6.80 -7.30
C LEU A 112 -8.40 -8.24 -7.58
N MET A 113 -9.39 -8.44 -8.46
CA MET A 113 -9.82 -9.77 -8.87
C MET A 113 -8.75 -10.50 -9.70
N ALA A 114 -8.12 -9.84 -10.67
CA ALA A 114 -7.15 -10.46 -11.57
C ALA A 114 -5.89 -10.96 -10.85
N TYR A 115 -5.48 -10.29 -9.77
CA TYR A 115 -4.30 -10.63 -8.98
C TYR A 115 -4.64 -11.28 -7.63
N ASN A 116 -5.90 -11.66 -7.43
CA ASN A 116 -6.40 -12.32 -6.22
C ASN A 116 -6.02 -11.58 -4.92
N MET A 117 -6.30 -10.28 -4.91
CA MET A 117 -5.95 -9.37 -3.83
C MET A 117 -7.06 -9.30 -2.78
N GLU A 118 -6.68 -9.35 -1.51
CA GLU A 118 -7.54 -9.24 -0.34
C GLU A 118 -7.21 -7.98 0.45
N LEU A 119 -8.21 -7.40 1.12
CA LEU A 119 -8.03 -6.21 1.95
C LEU A 119 -7.43 -6.65 3.30
N ALA A 120 -6.24 -6.16 3.63
CA ALA A 120 -5.59 -6.46 4.91
C ALA A 120 -6.20 -5.64 6.05
N LEU A 121 -6.64 -4.40 5.79
CA LEU A 121 -7.19 -3.53 6.81
C LEU A 121 -8.61 -4.00 7.21
N PRO A 122 -8.89 -4.23 8.50
CA PRO A 122 -10.21 -4.64 8.96
C PRO A 122 -11.32 -3.64 8.59
N PRO A 123 -12.57 -4.12 8.40
CA PRO A 123 -13.70 -3.25 8.09
C PRO A 123 -13.94 -2.19 9.17
N GLU A 124 -14.59 -1.09 8.77
CA GLU A 124 -15.00 0.04 9.63
C GLU A 124 -13.87 0.90 10.22
N LEU A 125 -12.68 0.90 9.59
CA LEU A 125 -11.54 1.72 9.98
C LEU A 125 -11.29 2.85 8.96
N PRO A 126 -11.96 4.01 9.09
CA PRO A 126 -11.70 5.13 8.20
C PRO A 126 -10.31 5.71 8.43
N THR A 127 -9.68 6.14 7.35
CA THR A 127 -8.29 6.58 7.34
C THR A 127 -8.14 8.07 7.08
N PHE A 128 -9.20 8.78 6.71
CA PHE A 128 -9.17 10.21 6.40
C PHE A 128 -10.23 10.98 7.18
N GLN A 129 -9.84 12.12 7.75
CA GLN A 129 -10.74 13.07 8.40
C GLN A 129 -10.80 14.39 7.63
N SER A 130 -11.95 14.66 7.01
CA SER A 130 -12.18 15.96 6.37
C SER A 130 -12.32 17.09 7.40
N ALA A 131 -12.13 18.33 6.96
CA ALA A 131 -12.28 19.54 7.79
C ALA A 131 -13.67 19.70 8.46
N GLY A 132 -14.68 18.97 7.99
CA GLY A 132 -16.03 18.94 8.57
C GLY A 132 -16.26 17.79 9.56
N ASP A 133 -15.21 17.14 10.06
CA ASP A 133 -15.26 15.96 10.94
C ASP A 133 -16.00 14.76 10.32
N ARG A 134 -15.92 14.64 8.98
CA ARG A 134 -16.40 13.47 8.27
C ARG A 134 -15.24 12.54 7.99
N TRP A 135 -15.44 11.29 8.36
CA TRP A 135 -14.48 10.21 8.20
C TRP A 135 -14.78 9.43 6.92
N THR A 136 -13.76 9.18 6.12
CA THR A 136 -13.83 8.36 4.90
C THR A 136 -12.64 7.42 4.81
N TRP A 137 -12.70 6.48 3.88
CA TRP A 137 -11.70 5.41 3.76
C TRP A 137 -11.06 5.34 2.36
N PRO A 138 -10.22 6.33 1.99
CA PRO A 138 -9.51 6.33 0.71
C PRO A 138 -8.22 5.48 0.72
N ASP A 139 -7.58 5.30 1.89
CA ASP A 139 -6.32 4.57 2.02
C ASP A 139 -6.55 3.09 2.25
N ASN A 140 -5.85 2.23 1.51
CA ASN A 140 -6.04 0.79 1.63
C ASN A 140 -4.71 0.05 1.62
N VAL A 141 -4.71 -1.15 2.18
CA VAL A 141 -3.61 -2.11 2.09
C VAL A 141 -4.19 -3.41 1.55
N TRP A 142 -3.82 -3.77 0.33
CA TRP A 142 -4.22 -5.00 -0.31
C TRP A 142 -3.03 -5.96 -0.36
N HIS A 143 -3.29 -7.26 -0.23
CA HIS A 143 -2.26 -8.28 -0.38
C HIS A 143 -2.75 -9.43 -1.24
N THR A 144 -1.85 -10.08 -1.96
CA THR A 144 -2.16 -11.34 -2.66
C THR A 144 -2.54 -12.41 -1.66
N HIS A 145 -3.69 -13.04 -1.85
CA HIS A 145 -4.12 -14.21 -1.09
C HIS A 145 -3.11 -15.36 -1.24
N SER A 146 -2.83 -16.05 -0.14
CA SER A 146 -1.93 -17.20 -0.07
C SER A 146 -2.33 -18.12 1.08
N ASP A 147 -2.06 -19.42 0.93
CA ASP A 147 -2.26 -20.40 2.02
C ASP A 147 -1.40 -20.09 3.25
N VAL A 148 -0.26 -19.42 3.05
CA VAL A 148 0.61 -18.91 4.11
C VAL A 148 0.64 -17.40 3.98
N ASP A 149 -0.15 -16.72 4.79
CA ASP A 149 -0.20 -15.26 4.82
C ASP A 149 0.94 -14.70 5.70
N PRO A 150 1.87 -13.90 5.15
CA PRO A 150 2.92 -13.29 5.94
C PRO A 150 2.44 -12.08 6.76
N ILE A 151 1.21 -11.59 6.55
CA ILE A 151 0.67 -10.48 7.34
C ILE A 151 0.31 -10.96 8.75
N ILE A 152 0.95 -10.37 9.76
CA ILE A 152 0.69 -10.62 11.18
C ILE A 152 -0.46 -9.74 11.67
N SER A 153 -0.44 -8.45 11.29
CA SER A 153 -1.45 -7.47 11.68
C SER A 153 -1.52 -6.30 10.68
N CYS A 154 -2.66 -5.62 10.61
CA CYS A 154 -2.85 -4.40 9.83
C CYS A 154 -3.90 -3.53 10.54
N ASP A 155 -3.53 -2.33 10.98
CA ASP A 155 -4.42 -1.44 11.74
C ASP A 155 -4.06 0.04 11.54
N ILE A 156 -5.00 0.94 11.87
CA ILE A 156 -4.72 2.37 11.99
C ILE A 156 -4.05 2.68 13.32
N VAL A 157 -3.08 3.59 13.33
CA VAL A 157 -2.38 3.98 14.57
C VAL A 157 -2.44 5.50 14.75
N PRO A 158 -3.55 6.05 15.28
CA PRO A 158 -3.74 7.50 15.39
C PRO A 158 -2.65 8.22 16.17
N SER A 159 -1.99 7.55 17.12
CA SER A 159 -0.89 8.14 17.91
C SER A 159 0.36 8.44 17.08
N LEU A 160 0.49 7.87 15.88
CA LEU A 160 1.58 8.15 14.94
C LEU A 160 1.20 9.26 13.94
N CYS A 161 -0.03 9.77 13.98
CA CYS A 161 -0.51 10.79 13.06
C CYS A 161 0.23 12.12 13.31
N PRO A 162 0.90 12.70 12.31
CA PRO A 162 1.49 14.04 12.42
C PRO A 162 0.41 15.10 12.71
N SER A 163 0.75 16.12 13.50
CA SER A 163 -0.19 17.16 13.95
C SER A 163 -0.96 17.92 12.85
N LEU A 164 -0.51 17.86 11.60
CA LEU A 164 -1.12 18.54 10.45
C LEU A 164 -1.63 17.58 9.37
N ALA A 165 -1.50 16.26 9.57
CA ALA A 165 -2.01 15.28 8.64
C ALA A 165 -3.51 15.04 8.88
N ASP A 166 -4.26 14.99 7.79
CA ASP A 166 -5.69 14.64 7.74
C ASP A 166 -5.90 13.14 7.46
N HIS A 167 -4.85 12.42 7.08
CA HIS A 167 -4.82 10.96 6.98
C HIS A 167 -4.20 10.32 8.23
N LEU A 168 -4.85 9.28 8.75
CA LEU A 168 -4.32 8.39 9.77
C LEU A 168 -3.34 7.39 9.16
N PRO A 169 -2.19 7.14 9.81
CA PRO A 169 -1.26 6.14 9.32
C PRO A 169 -1.81 4.73 9.54
N ILE A 170 -1.64 3.88 8.53
CA ILE A 170 -1.84 2.44 8.62
C ILE A 170 -0.50 1.78 8.93
N VAL A 171 -0.48 0.89 9.92
CA VAL A 171 0.68 0.06 10.26
C VAL A 171 0.34 -1.39 9.90
N THR A 172 1.18 -1.98 9.05
CA THR A 172 1.09 -3.39 8.67
C THR A 172 2.34 -4.12 9.13
N GLU A 173 2.17 -5.15 9.94
CA GLU A 173 3.26 -6.03 10.37
C GLU A 173 3.31 -7.25 9.47
N VAL A 174 4.48 -7.52 8.89
CA VAL A 174 4.70 -8.63 7.96
C VAL A 174 5.86 -9.47 8.47
N GLU A 175 5.66 -10.78 8.57
CA GLU A 175 6.73 -11.73 8.89
C GLU A 175 7.67 -11.83 7.68
N LEU A 176 8.81 -11.16 7.79
CA LEU A 176 9.80 -11.10 6.71
C LEU A 176 11.21 -11.30 7.27
N PRO A 177 11.79 -12.52 7.22
CA PRO A 177 13.13 -12.77 7.73
C PRO A 177 14.21 -12.25 6.77
N VAL A 178 14.27 -10.92 6.62
CA VAL A 178 15.31 -10.21 5.85
C VAL A 178 16.60 -10.08 6.68
N PRO A 179 17.78 -10.13 6.03
CA PRO A 179 19.04 -9.83 6.70
C PRO A 179 19.06 -8.38 7.20
N CYS A 180 19.25 -8.21 8.50
CA CYS A 180 19.46 -6.89 9.11
C CYS A 180 20.95 -6.63 9.36
N THR A 181 21.40 -5.42 9.06
CA THR A 181 22.70 -4.89 9.46
C THR A 181 22.60 -4.32 10.87
N SER A 182 23.67 -4.46 11.65
CA SER A 182 23.76 -3.82 12.96
C SER A 182 24.07 -2.34 12.77
N SER A 183 23.06 -1.50 12.61
CA SER A 183 23.26 -0.05 12.76
C SER A 183 23.10 0.37 14.21
N PRO A 184 23.84 1.39 14.68
CA PRO A 184 23.57 2.01 15.97
C PRO A 184 22.14 2.58 16.01
N PRO A 185 21.54 2.73 17.21
CA PRO A 185 20.16 3.21 17.35
C PRO A 185 19.96 4.53 16.61
N SER A 186 18.94 4.55 15.75
CA SER A 186 18.44 5.75 15.06
C SER A 186 17.63 6.61 16.04
N LYS A 187 17.57 7.92 15.80
CA LYS A 187 16.67 8.81 16.53
C LYS A 187 15.22 8.37 16.32
N ASP A 188 14.45 8.39 17.40
CA ASP A 188 13.00 8.19 17.38
C ASP A 188 12.35 9.42 16.73
N PHE A 189 11.57 9.21 15.67
CA PHE A 189 10.88 10.29 14.96
C PHE A 189 9.75 10.90 15.80
N CYS A 190 9.33 10.25 16.88
CA CYS A 190 8.41 10.80 17.88
C CYS A 190 9.11 11.71 18.91
N GLN A 191 10.44 11.73 18.97
CA GLN A 191 11.20 12.68 19.79
C GLN A 191 11.60 13.91 18.97
N VAL A 192 10.78 14.95 19.08
CA VAL A 192 11.14 16.30 18.65
C VAL A 192 11.82 17.02 19.83
N ASP A 193 13.07 17.44 19.64
CA ASP A 193 13.69 18.50 20.44
C ASP A 193 13.15 19.87 19.98
#